data_AF-A0A2G9MDG5-F1
#
_entry.id   AF-A0A2G9MDG5-F1
#
_cell.length_a   1.000
_cell.length_b   1.000
_cell.length_c   1.000
_cell.angle_alpha   90.00
_cell.angle_beta   90.00
_cell.angle_gamma   90.00
#
_symmetry.space_group_name_H-M   'P 1'
#
loop_
_entity.id
_entity.type
_entity.pdbx_description
1 polymer ?
#
loop_
_entity_poly.entity_id
_entity_poly.type
_entity_poly.pdbx_seq_one_letter_code
_entity_poly.pdbx_strand_id
1 'polypeptide(L)'
;MKQKTMKIPQEPIKPEHCASAKALNIPISTKFGVELSDNLRYKKTSFAKSFLEDVIALKRAVPFKKSVNDLGHKKGMAAGRFPQKAAKEFLKLVKSVEANAQVKGLNTSELKIIKIISNKASTPLTGGRLRRGTKRTHIEIVVRELPGSKKKSYDKKEQKQDKVMEKKADVPVAPVKPVEEMPVGVEETLQHDVPVDVEELQEKSQEKQQPEQAVFEKSQRSVEEPVTKPVAEPKPTIVKDIPLKEVSSSELLKQAQAKAAELNKKEKKNEAVQEVESLYDTLKQKGTLRGTASKPRYGNKGDIQ
;
A
#
# COMPACT_ATOMS: atom_id res chain seq x y z
N MET A 1 -24.26 8.01 29.37
CA MET A 1 -24.97 8.44 28.13
C MET A 1 -25.47 7.20 27.38
N LYS A 2 -26.77 7.06 27.11
CA LYS A 2 -27.30 5.94 26.29
C LYS A 2 -27.09 6.28 24.80
N GLN A 3 -26.29 5.50 24.08
CA GLN A 3 -26.09 5.72 22.64
C GLN A 3 -27.40 5.47 21.89
N LYS A 4 -27.84 6.45 21.08
CA LYS A 4 -29.08 6.39 20.30
C LYS A 4 -28.90 5.41 19.14
N THR A 5 -29.19 4.13 19.37
CA THR A 5 -29.05 3.07 18.37
C THR A 5 -29.95 3.37 17.17
N MET A 6 -29.33 3.74 16.04
CA MET A 6 -30.05 3.97 14.80
C MET A 6 -30.63 2.64 14.31
N LYS A 7 -31.91 2.41 14.65
CA LYS A 7 -32.68 1.24 14.24
C LYS A 7 -32.85 1.32 12.71
N ILE A 8 -31.98 0.63 11.98
CA ILE A 8 -31.97 0.60 10.52
C ILE A 8 -33.39 0.21 10.05
N PRO A 9 -34.03 0.97 9.14
CA PRO A 9 -35.35 0.62 8.65
C PRO A 9 -35.28 -0.77 8.00
N GLN A 10 -36.10 -1.70 8.49
CA GLN A 10 -36.18 -3.06 7.97
C GLN A 10 -37.10 -3.11 6.75
N GLU A 11 -36.74 -2.34 5.72
CA GLU A 11 -37.34 -2.48 4.40
C GLU A 11 -37.18 -3.93 3.92
N PRO A 12 -38.24 -4.56 3.37
CA PRO A 12 -38.15 -5.91 2.83
C PRO A 12 -37.05 -5.99 1.78
N ILE A 13 -36.35 -7.13 1.74
CA ILE A 13 -35.19 -7.31 0.87
C ILE A 13 -35.66 -7.56 -0.57
N LYS A 14 -35.92 -6.47 -1.31
CA LYS A 14 -36.21 -6.52 -2.76
C LYS A 14 -35.13 -7.35 -3.49
N PRO A 15 -35.51 -8.36 -4.29
CA PRO A 15 -34.55 -9.28 -4.90
C PRO A 15 -33.75 -8.66 -6.06
N GLU A 16 -34.26 -7.57 -6.65
CA GLU A 16 -33.65 -6.80 -7.74
C GLU A 16 -32.24 -6.31 -7.35
N HIS A 17 -32.16 -5.36 -6.42
CA HIS A 17 -30.92 -4.70 -5.97
C HIS A 17 -30.04 -5.55 -5.03
N CYS A 18 -30.24 -6.87 -4.99
CA CYS A 18 -29.55 -7.78 -4.10
C CYS A 18 -28.86 -8.93 -4.85
N ALA A 19 -27.59 -9.18 -4.54
CA ALA A 19 -26.87 -10.37 -4.97
C ALA A 19 -26.64 -11.31 -3.77
N SER A 20 -26.63 -12.61 -4.02
CA SER A 20 -26.42 -13.63 -2.99
C SER A 20 -25.48 -14.72 -3.46
N ALA A 21 -24.85 -15.40 -2.50
CA ALA A 21 -24.13 -16.64 -2.72
C ALA A 21 -24.31 -17.56 -1.52
N LYS A 22 -24.19 -18.87 -1.78
CA LYS A 22 -24.29 -19.94 -0.79
C LYS A 22 -23.14 -20.91 -1.02
N ALA A 23 -22.50 -21.34 0.06
CA ALA A 23 -21.54 -22.43 0.04
C ALA A 23 -21.93 -23.47 1.08
N LEU A 24 -22.00 -24.73 0.67
CA LEU A 24 -22.63 -25.82 1.42
C LEU A 24 -21.57 -26.83 1.89
N ASN A 25 -21.82 -27.50 3.02
CA ASN A 25 -20.98 -28.59 3.55
C ASN A 25 -19.48 -28.24 3.76
N ILE A 26 -19.15 -26.95 3.86
CA ILE A 26 -17.78 -26.43 3.94
C ILE A 26 -17.10 -26.96 5.21
N PRO A 27 -15.85 -27.49 5.16
CA PRO A 27 -15.19 -28.16 6.29
C PRO A 27 -14.59 -27.17 7.33
N ILE A 28 -15.43 -26.30 7.89
CA ILE A 28 -15.08 -25.33 8.94
C ILE A 28 -15.96 -25.48 10.19
N SER A 29 -15.56 -24.84 11.29
CA SER A 29 -16.32 -24.85 12.55
C SER A 29 -17.42 -23.79 12.55
N THR A 30 -18.66 -24.19 12.84
CA THR A 30 -19.82 -23.27 12.95
C THR A 30 -19.57 -22.14 13.94
N LYS A 31 -18.90 -22.42 15.07
CA LYS A 31 -18.49 -21.40 16.04
C LYS A 31 -17.69 -20.27 15.37
N PHE A 32 -16.66 -20.61 14.60
CA PHE A 32 -15.82 -19.61 13.90
C PHE A 32 -16.57 -18.90 12.77
N GLY A 33 -17.45 -19.61 12.06
CA GLY A 33 -18.31 -19.01 11.04
C GLY A 33 -19.26 -17.95 11.62
N VAL A 34 -19.87 -18.22 12.78
CA VAL A 34 -20.78 -17.28 13.45
C VAL A 34 -20.05 -15.99 13.89
N GLU A 35 -18.88 -16.09 14.53
CA GLU A 35 -18.12 -14.91 14.97
C GLU A 35 -17.62 -14.08 13.77
N LEU A 36 -17.17 -14.71 12.68
CA LEU A 36 -16.84 -14.01 11.43
C LEU A 36 -18.08 -13.35 10.80
N SER A 37 -19.21 -14.05 10.77
CA SER A 37 -20.48 -13.56 10.21
C SER A 37 -21.01 -12.33 10.95
N ASP A 38 -20.75 -12.23 12.25
CA ASP A 38 -21.15 -11.06 13.05
C ASP A 38 -20.24 -9.84 12.79
N ASN A 39 -18.91 -10.05 12.75
CA ASN A 39 -17.94 -9.00 12.49
C ASN A 39 -18.04 -8.39 11.07
N LEU A 40 -18.43 -9.20 10.08
CA LEU A 40 -18.60 -8.80 8.68
C LEU A 40 -20.00 -8.23 8.36
N ARG A 41 -20.98 -8.40 9.25
CA ARG A 41 -22.35 -7.90 9.03
C ARG A 41 -22.36 -6.37 8.90
N TYR A 42 -23.13 -5.86 7.94
CA TYR A 42 -23.27 -4.42 7.66
C TYR A 42 -21.98 -3.70 7.25
N LYS A 43 -20.94 -4.43 6.79
CA LYS A 43 -19.71 -3.86 6.20
C LYS A 43 -19.79 -3.81 4.67
N LYS A 44 -18.96 -2.96 4.04
CA LYS A 44 -18.72 -3.01 2.57
C LYS A 44 -17.91 -4.27 2.20
N THR A 45 -18.07 -4.78 0.99
CA THR A 45 -17.33 -5.97 0.52
C THR A 45 -15.81 -5.76 0.49
N SER A 46 -15.34 -4.55 0.14
CA SER A 46 -13.92 -4.18 0.17
C SER A 46 -13.31 -4.26 1.58
N PHE A 47 -14.03 -3.80 2.60
CA PHE A 47 -13.62 -3.99 4.02
C PHE A 47 -13.62 -5.47 4.41
N ALA A 48 -14.58 -6.25 3.91
CA ALA A 48 -14.64 -7.68 4.20
C ALA A 48 -13.43 -8.44 3.65
N LYS A 49 -12.98 -8.12 2.42
CA LYS A 49 -11.74 -8.66 1.83
C LYS A 49 -10.52 -8.39 2.70
N SER A 50 -10.21 -7.11 2.94
CA SER A 50 -8.99 -6.73 3.68
C SER A 50 -9.00 -7.22 5.12
N PHE A 51 -10.16 -7.20 5.80
CA PHE A 51 -10.30 -7.81 7.12
C PHE A 51 -10.02 -9.31 7.12
N LEU A 52 -10.50 -10.05 6.12
CA LEU A 52 -10.26 -11.50 6.01
C LEU A 52 -8.80 -11.80 5.67
N GLU A 53 -8.17 -10.99 4.82
CA GLU A 53 -6.76 -11.09 4.44
C GLU A 53 -5.84 -10.78 5.64
N ASP A 54 -6.15 -9.75 6.45
CA ASP A 54 -5.47 -9.48 7.73
C ASP A 54 -5.61 -10.64 8.75
N VAL A 55 -6.77 -11.30 8.80
CA VAL A 55 -7.02 -12.45 9.69
C VAL A 55 -6.26 -13.69 9.23
N ILE A 56 -6.12 -13.89 7.92
CA ILE A 56 -5.28 -14.96 7.34
C ILE A 56 -3.80 -14.69 7.65
N ALA A 57 -3.35 -13.44 7.49
CA ALA A 57 -1.98 -12.98 7.77
C ALA A 57 -1.67 -12.80 9.27
N LEU A 58 -2.54 -13.22 10.19
CA LEU A 58 -2.40 -13.08 11.65
C LEU A 58 -2.24 -11.63 12.16
N LYS A 59 -2.46 -10.61 11.33
CA LYS A 59 -2.32 -9.19 11.69
C LYS A 59 -3.48 -8.72 12.57
N ARG A 60 -4.69 -9.21 12.32
CA ARG A 60 -5.92 -8.75 12.98
C ARG A 60 -6.68 -9.89 13.62
N ALA A 61 -6.90 -9.81 14.93
CA ALA A 61 -7.70 -10.79 15.64
C ALA A 61 -9.20 -10.58 15.35
N VAL A 62 -9.93 -11.69 15.21
CA VAL A 62 -11.40 -11.68 15.23
C VAL A 62 -11.84 -11.69 16.69
N PRO A 63 -12.66 -10.74 17.15
CA PRO A 63 -13.23 -10.79 18.50
C PRO A 63 -14.35 -11.84 18.55
N PHE A 64 -14.35 -12.63 19.62
CA PHE A 64 -15.33 -13.69 19.86
C PHE A 64 -16.31 -13.23 20.94
N LYS A 65 -17.62 -13.34 20.68
CA LYS A 65 -18.69 -12.87 21.57
C LYS A 65 -19.51 -14.00 22.19
N LYS A 66 -19.69 -15.12 21.48
CA LYS A 66 -20.51 -16.26 21.95
C LYS A 66 -19.68 -17.48 22.31
N SER A 67 -18.59 -17.71 21.58
CA SER A 67 -17.74 -18.90 21.69
C SER A 67 -16.49 -18.63 22.55
N VAL A 68 -16.69 -18.08 23.75
CA VAL A 68 -15.64 -17.43 24.57
C VAL A 68 -14.81 -18.40 25.43
N ASN A 69 -15.31 -19.61 25.71
CA ASN A 69 -14.62 -20.62 26.53
C ASN A 69 -13.17 -20.86 26.05
N ASP A 70 -12.23 -20.86 26.99
CA ASP A 70 -10.82 -21.20 26.80
C ASP A 70 -10.11 -20.36 25.71
N LEU A 71 -10.49 -19.08 25.60
CA LEU A 71 -9.90 -18.12 24.67
C LEU A 71 -8.98 -17.13 25.39
N GLY A 72 -7.67 -17.25 25.13
CA GLY A 72 -6.68 -16.28 25.60
C GLY A 72 -6.87 -14.88 24.99
N HIS A 73 -6.60 -13.86 25.80
CA HIS A 73 -6.81 -12.45 25.47
C HIS A 73 -5.97 -11.97 24.27
N LYS A 74 -6.39 -10.86 23.64
CA LYS A 74 -5.69 -10.23 22.50
C LYS A 74 -5.68 -8.71 22.64
N LYS A 75 -4.76 -8.02 21.94
CA LYS A 75 -4.62 -6.55 22.02
C LYS A 75 -5.96 -5.88 21.66
N GLY A 76 -6.55 -5.17 22.63
CA GLY A 76 -7.83 -4.48 22.47
C GLY A 76 -9.10 -5.36 22.60
N MET A 77 -9.02 -6.63 23.01
CA MET A 77 -10.19 -7.48 23.21
C MET A 77 -9.98 -8.62 24.22
N ALA A 78 -10.96 -8.84 25.10
CA ALA A 78 -10.91 -9.91 26.10
C ALA A 78 -10.86 -11.32 25.45
N ALA A 79 -11.63 -11.59 24.39
CA ALA A 79 -11.62 -12.89 23.72
C ALA A 79 -11.41 -12.73 22.22
N GLY A 80 -10.36 -13.36 21.67
CA GLY A 80 -10.09 -13.30 20.23
C GLY A 80 -9.16 -14.40 19.71
N ARG A 81 -9.40 -14.81 18.45
CA ARG A 81 -8.55 -15.77 17.71
C ARG A 81 -8.36 -15.31 16.26
N PHE A 82 -7.49 -16.01 15.54
CA PHE A 82 -7.29 -15.88 14.11
C PHE A 82 -7.80 -17.15 13.39
N PRO A 83 -9.10 -17.24 13.02
CA PRO A 83 -9.69 -18.44 12.43
C PRO A 83 -9.33 -18.59 10.94
N GLN A 84 -8.03 -18.69 10.61
CA GLN A 84 -7.49 -18.70 9.24
C GLN A 84 -8.29 -19.58 8.26
N LYS A 85 -8.58 -20.85 8.62
CA LYS A 85 -9.31 -21.77 7.73
C LYS A 85 -10.71 -21.26 7.39
N ALA A 86 -11.42 -20.67 8.35
CA ALA A 86 -12.72 -20.06 8.07
C ALA A 86 -12.56 -18.78 7.25
N ALA A 87 -11.57 -17.94 7.55
CA ALA A 87 -11.33 -16.71 6.81
C ALA A 87 -11.02 -16.96 5.32
N LYS A 88 -10.26 -18.01 4.99
CA LYS A 88 -10.00 -18.43 3.60
C LYS A 88 -11.29 -18.77 2.85
N GLU A 89 -12.20 -19.53 3.45
CA GLU A 89 -13.48 -19.90 2.80
C GLU A 89 -14.46 -18.71 2.70
N PHE A 90 -14.50 -17.83 3.70
CA PHE A 90 -15.25 -16.58 3.63
C PHE A 90 -14.73 -15.65 2.52
N LEU A 91 -13.41 -15.59 2.30
CA LEU A 91 -12.80 -14.75 1.25
C LEU A 91 -13.18 -15.23 -0.15
N LYS A 92 -13.20 -16.55 -0.40
CA LYS A 92 -13.73 -17.14 -1.64
C LYS A 92 -15.19 -16.75 -1.85
N LEU A 93 -16.00 -16.87 -0.78
CA LEU A 93 -17.44 -16.61 -0.84
C LEU A 93 -17.74 -15.13 -1.11
N VAL A 94 -17.01 -14.19 -0.51
CA VAL A 94 -17.15 -12.74 -0.82
C VAL A 94 -16.82 -12.46 -2.28
N LYS A 95 -15.74 -13.03 -2.84
CA LYS A 95 -15.38 -12.88 -4.26
C LYS A 95 -16.47 -13.45 -5.19
N SER A 96 -17.09 -14.58 -4.82
CA SER A 96 -18.24 -15.15 -5.54
C SER A 96 -19.49 -14.24 -5.50
N VAL A 97 -19.78 -13.59 -4.38
CA VAL A 97 -20.90 -12.63 -4.30
C VAL A 97 -20.69 -11.43 -5.22
N GLU A 98 -19.45 -10.90 -5.29
CA GLU A 98 -19.15 -9.75 -6.14
C GLU A 98 -19.26 -10.11 -7.63
N ALA A 99 -18.83 -11.31 -8.05
CA ALA A 99 -19.08 -11.81 -9.39
C ALA A 99 -20.59 -11.92 -9.68
N ASN A 100 -21.37 -12.49 -8.75
CA ASN A 100 -22.83 -12.56 -8.88
C ASN A 100 -23.51 -11.17 -8.91
N ALA A 101 -22.91 -10.17 -8.25
CA ALA A 101 -23.38 -8.79 -8.27
C ALA A 101 -23.05 -8.08 -9.60
N GLN A 102 -21.86 -8.32 -10.15
CA GLN A 102 -21.43 -7.82 -11.45
C GLN A 102 -22.28 -8.42 -12.59
N VAL A 103 -22.60 -9.72 -12.54
CA VAL A 103 -23.54 -10.36 -13.48
C VAL A 103 -24.95 -9.78 -13.38
N LYS A 104 -25.35 -9.25 -12.21
CA LYS A 104 -26.60 -8.52 -12.00
C LYS A 104 -26.52 -7.02 -12.35
N GLY A 105 -25.39 -6.51 -12.81
CA GLY A 105 -25.18 -5.08 -13.11
C GLY A 105 -25.16 -4.15 -11.89
N LEU A 106 -25.03 -4.69 -10.66
CA LEU A 106 -24.97 -3.89 -9.43
C LEU A 106 -23.60 -3.23 -9.26
N ASN A 107 -23.55 -2.02 -8.70
CA ASN A 107 -22.29 -1.29 -8.51
C ASN A 107 -21.40 -1.98 -7.45
N THR A 108 -20.35 -2.66 -7.91
CA THR A 108 -19.40 -3.43 -7.09
C THR A 108 -18.69 -2.59 -6.02
N SER A 109 -18.57 -1.26 -6.19
CA SER A 109 -17.92 -0.34 -5.24
C SER A 109 -18.83 0.06 -4.06
N GLU A 110 -20.15 -0.06 -4.21
CA GLU A 110 -21.16 0.39 -3.26
C GLU A 110 -21.86 -0.79 -2.54
N LEU A 111 -21.44 -2.03 -2.80
CA LEU A 111 -21.98 -3.24 -2.15
C LEU A 111 -21.72 -3.27 -0.64
N LYS A 112 -22.81 -3.46 0.12
CA LYS A 112 -22.79 -3.69 1.57
C LYS A 112 -23.46 -5.03 1.89
N ILE A 113 -22.84 -5.78 2.80
CA ILE A 113 -23.35 -7.07 3.23
C ILE A 113 -24.47 -6.87 4.24
N ILE A 114 -25.72 -7.19 3.86
CA ILE A 114 -26.88 -7.10 4.75
C ILE A 114 -26.96 -8.34 5.64
N LYS A 115 -26.93 -9.53 5.02
CA LYS A 115 -27.19 -10.80 5.67
C LYS A 115 -25.96 -11.70 5.51
N ILE A 116 -25.45 -12.20 6.62
CA ILE A 116 -24.54 -13.35 6.66
C ILE A 116 -25.10 -14.34 7.68
N ILE A 117 -25.18 -15.61 7.32
CA ILE A 117 -25.60 -16.70 8.19
C ILE A 117 -24.60 -17.85 8.04
N SER A 118 -24.16 -18.41 9.17
CA SER A 118 -23.34 -19.63 9.24
C SER A 118 -24.09 -20.70 10.01
N ASN A 119 -24.74 -21.61 9.29
CA ASN A 119 -25.51 -22.71 9.87
C ASN A 119 -24.63 -23.97 10.01
N LYS A 120 -24.93 -24.81 11.01
CA LYS A 120 -24.34 -26.15 11.14
C LYS A 120 -24.82 -27.00 9.96
N ALA A 121 -23.90 -27.69 9.29
CA ALA A 121 -24.24 -28.67 8.25
C ALA A 121 -24.27 -30.09 8.82
N SER A 122 -24.70 -31.06 8.01
CA SER A 122 -24.56 -32.47 8.35
C SER A 122 -23.08 -32.82 8.58
N THR A 123 -22.79 -33.34 9.77
CA THR A 123 -21.43 -33.76 10.18
C THR A 123 -21.34 -35.28 10.06
N PRO A 124 -20.65 -35.83 9.05
CA PRO A 124 -20.49 -37.28 8.94
C PRO A 124 -19.69 -37.79 10.14
N LEU A 125 -20.11 -38.92 10.69
CA LEU A 125 -19.44 -39.62 11.78
C LEU A 125 -18.44 -40.62 11.20
N THR A 126 -17.22 -40.63 11.73
CA THR A 126 -16.27 -41.72 11.53
C THR A 126 -16.77 -42.97 12.26
N GLY A 127 -16.55 -44.15 11.66
CA GLY A 127 -16.91 -45.44 12.25
C GLY A 127 -16.08 -45.83 13.48
N GLY A 128 -16.36 -47.02 14.01
CA GLY A 128 -15.71 -47.56 15.21
C GLY A 128 -16.29 -47.04 16.53
N ARG A 129 -15.63 -47.40 17.65
CA ARG A 129 -16.07 -47.12 19.02
C ARG A 129 -16.03 -45.62 19.36
N LEU A 130 -14.97 -44.91 18.94
CA LEU A 130 -14.78 -43.48 19.22
C LEU A 130 -15.25 -42.63 18.03
N ARG A 131 -16.58 -42.52 17.84
CA ARG A 131 -17.18 -41.75 16.74
C ARG A 131 -16.84 -40.26 16.83
N ARG A 132 -15.87 -39.81 16.01
CA ARG A 132 -15.55 -38.38 15.81
C ARG A 132 -16.26 -37.87 14.56
N GLY A 133 -16.64 -36.59 14.54
CA GLY A 133 -17.36 -35.97 13.42
C GLY A 133 -16.63 -34.75 12.86
N THR A 134 -16.39 -34.74 11.54
CA THR A 134 -15.78 -33.58 10.88
C THR A 134 -16.79 -32.43 10.82
N LYS A 135 -16.44 -31.31 11.45
CA LYS A 135 -17.28 -30.11 11.50
C LYS A 135 -17.47 -29.53 10.09
N ARG A 136 -18.73 -29.30 9.71
CA ARG A 136 -19.13 -28.70 8.44
C ARG A 136 -20.16 -27.58 8.66
N THR A 137 -20.22 -26.63 7.73
CA THR A 137 -21.18 -25.51 7.75
C THR A 137 -21.79 -25.23 6.39
N HIS A 138 -23.00 -24.68 6.39
CA HIS A 138 -23.53 -23.90 5.27
C HIS A 138 -23.33 -22.42 5.57
N ILE A 139 -22.79 -21.66 4.63
CA ILE A 139 -22.75 -20.19 4.72
C ILE A 139 -23.66 -19.62 3.64
N GLU A 140 -24.51 -18.68 4.04
CA GLU A 140 -25.30 -17.83 3.14
C GLU A 140 -24.89 -16.37 3.34
N ILE A 141 -24.73 -15.64 2.24
CA ILE A 141 -24.41 -14.22 2.23
C ILE A 141 -25.29 -13.50 1.20
N VAL A 142 -25.79 -12.31 1.57
CA VAL A 142 -26.57 -11.42 0.71
C VAL A 142 -26.02 -10.00 0.85
N VAL A 143 -25.62 -9.41 -0.27
CA VAL A 143 -25.30 -7.98 -0.40
C VAL A 143 -26.48 -7.24 -1.02
N ARG A 144 -26.60 -5.96 -0.67
CA ARG A 144 -27.38 -4.97 -1.42
C ARG A 144 -26.42 -3.86 -1.84
N GLU A 145 -26.66 -3.27 -3.00
CA GLU A 145 -26.11 -1.96 -3.33
C GLU A 145 -26.64 -0.92 -2.34
N LEU A 146 -25.79 0.02 -1.89
CA LEU A 146 -26.31 1.22 -1.23
C LEU A 146 -26.75 2.21 -2.29
N PRO A 147 -27.94 2.83 -2.19
CA PRO A 147 -28.16 4.10 -2.88
C PRO A 147 -27.11 5.07 -2.35
N GLY A 148 -26.21 5.50 -3.24
CA GLY A 148 -25.01 6.24 -2.87
C GLY A 148 -25.35 7.42 -1.97
N SER A 149 -24.90 7.36 -0.72
CA SER A 149 -25.30 8.33 0.29
C SER A 149 -24.72 9.68 -0.10
N LYS A 150 -25.55 10.55 -0.71
CA LYS A 150 -25.20 11.92 -1.08
C LYS A 150 -24.57 12.57 0.15
N LYS A 151 -23.24 12.69 0.14
CA LYS A 151 -22.51 13.40 1.19
C LYS A 151 -23.04 14.82 1.14
N LYS A 152 -23.73 15.28 2.18
CA LYS A 152 -23.94 16.72 2.35
C LYS A 152 -22.54 17.33 2.41
N SER A 153 -22.21 18.11 1.39
CA SER A 153 -20.98 18.89 1.34
C SER A 153 -20.92 19.82 2.55
N TYR A 154 -19.70 20.14 2.98
CA TYR A 154 -19.50 20.99 4.16
C TYR A 154 -19.50 22.47 3.76
N ASP A 155 -20.60 22.92 3.15
CA ASP A 155 -20.91 24.33 2.83
C ASP A 155 -20.87 25.20 4.11
N LYS A 156 -20.92 24.54 5.28
CA LYS A 156 -20.68 25.08 6.62
C LYS A 156 -19.23 25.52 6.90
N LYS A 157 -18.36 25.59 5.89
CA LYS A 157 -17.04 26.26 5.96
C LYS A 157 -17.10 27.72 5.50
N GLU A 158 -17.82 28.01 4.42
CA GLU A 158 -17.93 29.36 3.82
C GLU A 158 -18.64 30.31 4.80
N GLN A 159 -19.78 29.89 5.35
CA GLN A 159 -20.53 30.58 6.43
C GLN A 159 -19.74 30.82 7.73
N LYS A 160 -18.49 30.35 7.82
CA LYS A 160 -17.56 30.59 8.93
C LYS A 160 -16.45 31.59 8.59
N GLN A 161 -16.24 31.92 7.32
CA GLN A 161 -15.32 32.96 6.87
C GLN A 161 -16.04 34.32 6.84
N ASP A 162 -17.26 34.37 6.30
CA ASP A 162 -18.09 35.58 6.23
C ASP A 162 -18.26 36.23 7.62
N LYS A 163 -18.67 35.42 8.61
CA LYS A 163 -18.87 35.84 10.01
C LYS A 163 -17.59 36.21 10.79
N VAL A 164 -16.42 36.08 10.16
CA VAL A 164 -15.13 36.55 10.69
C VAL A 164 -14.70 37.86 10.00
N MET A 165 -15.22 38.15 8.80
CA MET A 165 -15.00 39.42 8.11
C MET A 165 -15.90 40.53 8.65
N GLU A 166 -17.20 40.26 8.86
CA GLU A 166 -18.15 41.24 9.44
C GLU A 166 -17.66 41.82 10.78
N LYS A 167 -17.01 40.99 11.61
CA LYS A 167 -16.53 41.38 12.95
C LYS A 167 -15.22 42.17 12.98
N LYS A 168 -14.76 42.69 11.85
CA LYS A 168 -13.56 43.54 11.76
C LYS A 168 -13.81 44.95 11.20
N ALA A 169 -15.07 45.33 10.95
CA ALA A 169 -15.41 46.61 10.35
C ALA A 169 -15.46 47.80 11.34
N ASP A 170 -15.82 47.56 12.62
CA ASP A 170 -16.22 48.61 13.56
C ASP A 170 -15.15 49.05 14.58
N VAL A 171 -14.05 49.66 14.10
CA VAL A 171 -13.21 50.60 14.89
C VAL A 171 -12.65 51.70 13.95
N PRO A 172 -12.77 53.02 14.26
CA PRO A 172 -12.41 54.10 13.33
C PRO A 172 -10.91 54.49 13.30
N VAL A 173 -10.48 55.17 12.23
CA VAL A 173 -9.10 55.56 11.84
C VAL A 173 -9.19 56.90 11.04
N ALA A 174 -8.24 57.85 11.00
CA ALA A 174 -6.82 57.97 11.42
C ALA A 174 -6.63 59.24 12.32
N PRO A 175 -5.53 60.07 12.33
CA PRO A 175 -4.24 60.12 11.59
C PRO A 175 -2.98 60.01 12.52
N VAL A 176 -1.70 60.00 12.10
CA VAL A 176 -0.88 60.96 11.32
C VAL A 176 0.42 60.27 10.78
N LYS A 177 1.09 60.86 9.77
CA LYS A 177 2.44 60.54 9.20
C LYS A 177 3.37 61.79 9.32
N PRO A 178 4.71 61.81 9.05
CA PRO A 178 5.59 60.86 8.33
C PRO A 178 6.96 60.61 9.06
N VAL A 179 8.11 60.59 8.32
CA VAL A 179 9.54 60.54 8.77
C VAL A 179 10.04 59.16 9.27
N GLU A 180 11.24 58.62 8.95
CA GLU A 180 12.16 58.74 7.78
C GLU A 180 13.20 57.58 7.76
N GLU A 181 14.34 57.77 7.06
CA GLU A 181 15.37 56.80 6.62
C GLU A 181 16.22 56.06 7.70
N MET A 182 16.99 55.04 7.28
CA MET A 182 18.23 54.56 7.95
C MET A 182 19.33 54.19 6.91
N PRO A 183 20.65 54.25 7.26
CA PRO A 183 21.71 54.56 6.29
C PRO A 183 22.82 53.49 6.10
N VAL A 184 23.95 53.91 5.48
CA VAL A 184 25.10 53.11 4.99
C VAL A 184 26.39 53.38 5.81
N GLY A 185 27.35 52.41 5.81
CA GLY A 185 28.71 52.47 6.42
C GLY A 185 29.12 51.07 6.94
N VAL A 186 30.21 50.36 6.56
CA VAL A 186 31.54 50.72 5.97
C VAL A 186 32.38 51.58 6.94
N GLU A 187 33.70 51.51 7.12
CA GLU A 187 34.90 51.06 6.34
C GLU A 187 36.01 50.59 7.36
N GLU A 188 37.16 49.96 7.06
CA GLU A 188 37.74 49.11 5.98
C GLU A 188 39.09 48.51 6.53
N THR A 189 39.94 47.71 5.86
CA THR A 189 39.89 47.02 4.55
C THR A 189 39.80 45.49 4.74
N LEU A 190 40.82 44.59 4.75
CA LEU A 190 42.29 44.55 4.58
C LEU A 190 42.70 43.12 4.11
N GLN A 191 43.96 42.81 3.71
CA GLN A 191 44.64 43.04 2.42
C GLN A 191 45.70 41.92 2.20
N HIS A 192 46.15 41.59 0.97
CA HIS A 192 45.98 42.29 -0.33
C HIS A 192 44.90 41.62 -1.25
N ASP A 193 45.09 40.94 -2.40
CA ASP A 193 46.24 40.66 -3.29
C ASP A 193 45.78 40.23 -4.72
N VAL A 194 46.70 40.03 -5.68
CA VAL A 194 46.47 39.87 -7.16
C VAL A 194 47.44 38.80 -7.77
N PRO A 195 47.60 38.52 -9.10
CA PRO A 195 46.93 38.99 -10.35
C PRO A 195 46.56 37.82 -11.35
N VAL A 196 46.62 38.08 -12.69
CA VAL A 196 46.58 37.16 -13.89
C VAL A 196 45.25 36.42 -14.18
N ASP A 197 44.97 35.82 -15.37
CA ASP A 197 45.78 35.50 -16.57
C ASP A 197 45.00 35.61 -17.92
N VAL A 198 45.62 35.27 -19.08
CA VAL A 198 45.20 35.72 -20.45
C VAL A 198 45.21 34.62 -21.56
N GLU A 199 44.22 34.69 -22.50
CA GLU A 199 44.14 34.04 -23.87
C GLU A 199 44.24 32.49 -23.97
N GLU A 200 44.09 31.80 -25.11
CA GLU A 200 43.12 31.76 -26.25
C GLU A 200 43.31 30.37 -26.97
N LEU A 201 42.69 30.12 -28.15
CA LEU A 201 42.81 28.98 -29.09
C LEU A 201 41.96 27.73 -28.73
N GLN A 202 41.08 27.16 -29.57
CA GLN A 202 40.99 26.87 -31.03
C GLN A 202 41.41 25.44 -31.45
N GLU A 203 40.38 24.64 -31.75
CA GLU A 203 40.27 23.57 -32.77
C GLU A 203 41.22 22.34 -32.83
N LYS A 204 40.73 21.32 -33.57
CA LYS A 204 41.41 20.12 -34.11
C LYS A 204 41.74 19.03 -33.04
N SER A 205 41.74 17.74 -33.35
CA SER A 205 41.71 17.04 -34.66
C SER A 205 40.73 15.86 -34.69
N GLN A 206 40.28 15.48 -35.90
CA GLN A 206 39.74 14.14 -36.20
C GLN A 206 40.84 13.23 -36.81
N GLU A 207 40.45 12.02 -37.24
CA GLU A 207 41.13 11.11 -38.18
C GLU A 207 42.37 10.29 -37.75
N LYS A 208 42.16 8.97 -37.57
CA LYS A 208 42.70 7.80 -38.34
C LYS A 208 42.57 6.53 -37.48
N GLN A 209 42.02 5.39 -37.89
CA GLN A 209 41.99 4.62 -39.15
C GLN A 209 43.28 3.85 -39.53
N GLN A 210 43.38 2.60 -39.03
CA GLN A 210 43.78 1.36 -39.74
C GLN A 210 45.22 1.22 -40.32
N PRO A 211 45.66 0.01 -40.80
CA PRO A 211 45.36 -1.39 -40.42
C PRO A 211 46.60 -2.35 -40.33
N GLU A 212 46.42 -3.56 -39.75
CA GLU A 212 47.24 -4.81 -39.93
C GLU A 212 46.45 -6.04 -39.37
N GLN A 213 46.52 -7.32 -39.78
CA GLN A 213 47.27 -8.16 -40.76
C GLN A 213 48.67 -8.70 -40.35
N ALA A 214 49.11 -9.94 -40.68
CA ALA A 214 48.41 -11.22 -40.94
C ALA A 214 49.33 -12.48 -40.72
N VAL A 215 48.74 -13.70 -40.62
CA VAL A 215 49.40 -15.06 -40.60
C VAL A 215 50.24 -15.33 -39.29
N PHE A 216 50.92 -16.44 -38.90
CA PHE A 216 51.32 -17.79 -39.40
C PHE A 216 51.78 -18.69 -38.18
N GLU A 217 51.57 -20.01 -38.00
CA GLU A 217 50.66 -21.00 -38.63
C GLU A 217 50.34 -22.26 -37.74
N LYS A 218 51.32 -23.08 -37.28
CA LYS A 218 51.09 -24.47 -36.77
C LYS A 218 51.91 -24.92 -35.54
N SER A 219 51.29 -25.70 -34.63
CA SER A 219 51.79 -27.03 -34.20
C SER A 219 50.68 -27.88 -33.53
N GLN A 220 50.91 -29.19 -33.31
CA GLN A 220 49.88 -30.25 -33.28
C GLN A 220 49.45 -30.77 -31.89
N ARG A 221 48.23 -31.37 -31.86
CA ARG A 221 47.71 -32.55 -31.07
C ARG A 221 46.40 -32.23 -30.34
N SER A 222 45.23 -32.84 -30.58
CA SER A 222 44.76 -34.21 -30.97
C SER A 222 44.16 -35.00 -29.79
N VAL A 223 42.86 -34.82 -29.56
CA VAL A 223 41.93 -35.83 -29.01
C VAL A 223 40.62 -35.69 -29.80
N GLU A 224 39.97 -36.80 -30.12
CA GLU A 224 38.74 -36.84 -30.93
C GLU A 224 37.53 -37.29 -30.08
N GLU A 225 36.34 -36.76 -30.37
CA GLU A 225 35.05 -37.29 -29.90
C GLU A 225 34.12 -37.58 -31.10
N PRO A 226 33.19 -38.55 -30.99
CA PRO A 226 32.66 -39.24 -32.16
C PRO A 226 31.55 -38.52 -32.94
N VAL A 227 31.66 -38.68 -34.26
CA VAL A 227 30.75 -38.26 -35.35
C VAL A 227 29.26 -38.48 -35.08
N THR A 228 28.45 -37.46 -35.36
CA THR A 228 27.08 -37.62 -35.92
C THR A 228 26.97 -36.85 -37.24
N LYS A 229 26.13 -37.33 -38.18
CA LYS A 229 26.02 -36.77 -39.54
C LYS A 229 24.83 -35.80 -39.69
N PRO A 230 24.86 -34.85 -40.66
CA PRO A 230 23.99 -33.66 -40.65
C PRO A 230 22.75 -33.75 -41.56
N VAL A 231 22.07 -32.60 -41.70
CA VAL A 231 20.99 -32.22 -42.65
C VAL A 231 19.54 -32.50 -42.21
N ALA A 232 18.85 -31.45 -41.79
CA ALA A 232 17.67 -30.91 -42.48
C ALA A 232 17.23 -29.56 -41.88
N GLU A 233 17.34 -28.46 -42.65
CA GLU A 233 16.77 -27.17 -42.25
C GLU A 233 15.26 -27.12 -42.55
N PRO A 234 14.41 -26.63 -41.62
CA PRO A 234 12.99 -26.42 -41.90
C PRO A 234 12.81 -25.19 -42.80
N LYS A 235 12.12 -25.36 -43.93
CA LYS A 235 11.82 -24.26 -44.88
C LYS A 235 11.03 -23.13 -44.18
N PRO A 236 11.29 -21.85 -44.49
CA PRO A 236 10.58 -20.73 -43.88
C PRO A 236 9.10 -20.71 -44.31
N THR A 237 8.20 -20.96 -43.38
CA THR A 237 6.76 -20.81 -43.60
C THR A 237 6.39 -19.33 -43.64
N ILE A 238 5.80 -18.86 -44.73
CA ILE A 238 5.39 -17.46 -44.89
C ILE A 238 4.25 -17.15 -43.91
N VAL A 239 4.57 -16.43 -42.83
CA VAL A 239 3.58 -15.84 -41.92
C VAL A 239 3.23 -14.46 -42.44
N LYS A 240 1.93 -14.19 -42.62
CA LYS A 240 1.41 -12.93 -43.15
C LYS A 240 1.66 -11.78 -42.17
N ASP A 241 1.95 -10.60 -42.71
CA ASP A 241 2.29 -9.41 -41.94
C ASP A 241 1.20 -9.03 -40.93
N ILE A 242 1.59 -8.95 -39.66
CA ILE A 242 0.79 -8.34 -38.61
C ILE A 242 1.10 -6.85 -38.66
N PRO A 243 0.12 -5.95 -38.81
CA PRO A 243 0.38 -4.52 -38.84
C PRO A 243 1.00 -4.08 -37.50
N LEU A 244 2.27 -3.68 -37.55
CA LEU A 244 2.95 -3.05 -36.43
C LEU A 244 2.17 -1.78 -36.08
N LYS A 245 1.54 -1.79 -34.90
CA LYS A 245 0.78 -0.63 -34.42
C LYS A 245 1.76 0.46 -34.01
N GLU A 246 2.04 1.37 -34.94
CA GLU A 246 2.85 2.56 -34.72
C GLU A 246 2.33 3.30 -33.48
N VAL A 247 3.12 3.29 -32.41
CA VAL A 247 2.77 3.97 -31.17
C VAL A 247 2.90 5.46 -31.43
N SER A 248 1.79 6.19 -31.30
CA SER A 248 1.76 7.59 -31.73
C SER A 248 2.78 8.43 -30.95
N SER A 249 3.40 9.40 -31.62
CA SER A 249 4.43 10.26 -31.01
C SER A 249 3.94 10.95 -29.71
N SER A 250 2.64 11.29 -29.67
CA SER A 250 1.97 11.82 -28.47
C SER A 250 1.84 10.81 -27.32
N GLU A 251 1.65 9.51 -27.59
CA GLU A 251 1.68 8.46 -26.57
C GLU A 251 3.09 8.24 -26.02
N LEU A 252 4.13 8.27 -26.87
CA LEU A 252 5.53 8.16 -26.44
C LEU A 252 5.93 9.36 -25.56
N LEU A 253 5.58 10.59 -25.97
CA LEU A 253 5.80 11.81 -25.19
C LEU A 253 5.07 11.75 -23.83
N LYS A 254 3.82 11.26 -23.81
CA LYS A 254 3.04 11.08 -22.58
C LYS A 254 3.63 10.01 -21.64
N GLN A 255 4.19 8.93 -22.20
CA GLN A 255 4.92 7.92 -21.41
C GLN A 255 6.23 8.48 -20.83
N ALA A 256 6.98 9.27 -21.61
CA ALA A 256 8.20 9.93 -21.15
C ALA A 256 7.92 10.92 -20.00
N GLN A 257 6.89 11.78 -20.15
CA GLN A 257 6.46 12.70 -19.10
C GLN A 257 5.99 11.97 -17.83
N ALA A 258 5.24 10.87 -17.97
CA ALA A 258 4.82 10.05 -16.83
C ALA A 258 6.03 9.42 -16.09
N LYS A 259 7.01 8.90 -16.84
CA LYS A 259 8.24 8.29 -16.31
C LYS A 259 9.11 9.32 -15.59
N ALA A 260 9.29 10.51 -16.16
CA ALA A 260 9.97 11.63 -15.49
C ALA A 260 9.25 12.00 -14.18
N ALA A 261 7.92 12.17 -14.23
CA ALA A 261 7.11 12.45 -13.04
C ALA A 261 7.10 11.31 -11.99
N GLU A 262 7.61 10.11 -12.28
CA GLU A 262 7.91 9.08 -11.28
C GLU A 262 9.32 9.19 -10.70
N LEU A 263 10.32 9.58 -11.49
CA LEU A 263 11.71 9.78 -11.03
C LEU A 263 11.77 10.93 -10.00
N ASN A 264 11.17 12.08 -10.32
CA ASN A 264 11.06 13.21 -9.40
C ASN A 264 10.26 12.87 -8.11
N LYS A 265 9.46 11.80 -8.10
CA LYS A 265 8.75 11.26 -6.91
C LYS A 265 9.55 10.19 -6.15
N LYS A 266 10.65 9.70 -6.72
CA LYS A 266 11.63 8.80 -6.06
C LYS A 266 12.75 9.65 -5.45
N GLU A 267 13.28 10.62 -6.21
CA GLU A 267 14.25 11.62 -5.72
C GLU A 267 13.76 12.30 -4.44
N LYS A 268 12.56 12.90 -4.46
CA LYS A 268 11.92 13.52 -3.27
C LYS A 268 11.63 12.57 -2.10
N LYS A 269 11.73 11.26 -2.28
CA LYS A 269 11.68 10.28 -1.17
C LYS A 269 13.07 9.95 -0.65
N ASN A 270 14.06 9.90 -1.52
CA ASN A 270 15.46 9.70 -1.15
C ASN A 270 15.98 10.92 -0.38
N GLU A 271 15.69 12.14 -0.86
CA GLU A 271 15.92 13.41 -0.16
C GLU A 271 15.33 13.38 1.26
N ALA A 272 14.02 13.09 1.38
CA ALA A 272 13.34 13.00 2.67
C ALA A 272 13.85 11.87 3.59
N VAL A 273 14.51 10.83 3.07
CA VAL A 273 15.21 9.82 3.87
C VAL A 273 16.56 10.34 4.36
N GLN A 274 17.33 10.98 3.48
CA GLN A 274 18.61 11.61 3.82
C GLN A 274 18.46 12.74 4.84
N GLU A 275 17.39 13.55 4.75
CA GLU A 275 17.00 14.52 5.77
C GLU A 275 16.82 13.84 7.14
N VAL A 276 16.05 12.75 7.22
CA VAL A 276 15.79 12.00 8.46
C VAL A 276 17.07 11.35 9.01
N GLU A 277 17.94 10.82 8.15
CA GLU A 277 19.24 10.27 8.55
C GLU A 277 20.18 11.36 9.11
N SER A 278 20.27 12.52 8.45
CA SER A 278 21.05 13.66 8.94
C SER A 278 20.54 14.18 10.29
N LEU A 279 19.22 14.26 10.47
CA LEU A 279 18.61 14.63 11.74
C LEU A 279 18.94 13.62 12.85
N TYR A 280 18.93 12.31 12.53
CA TYR A 280 19.31 11.27 13.47
C TYR A 280 20.78 11.39 13.91
N ASP A 281 21.71 11.67 12.98
CA ASP A 281 23.12 11.86 13.33
C ASP A 281 23.38 13.16 14.10
N THR A 282 22.66 14.26 13.85
CA THR A 282 22.77 15.44 14.72
C THR A 282 22.27 15.17 16.15
N LEU A 283 21.21 14.37 16.32
CA LEU A 283 20.71 13.95 17.64
C LEU A 283 21.70 13.02 18.36
N LYS A 284 22.43 12.19 17.59
CA LYS A 284 23.50 11.30 18.06
C LYS A 284 24.73 12.08 18.52
N GLN A 285 25.20 13.05 17.73
CA GLN A 285 26.27 13.98 18.10
C GLN A 285 25.94 14.78 19.37
N LYS A 286 24.69 15.26 19.49
CA LYS A 286 24.20 15.98 20.68
C LYS A 286 23.98 15.09 21.93
N GLY A 287 24.28 13.78 21.86
CA GLY A 287 24.13 12.85 22.99
C GLY A 287 22.69 12.59 23.45
N THR A 288 21.69 13.12 22.74
CA THR A 288 20.27 13.06 23.13
C THR A 288 19.62 11.70 22.91
N LEU A 289 20.25 10.83 22.10
CA LEU A 289 19.75 9.49 21.82
C LEU A 289 19.95 8.57 23.03
N ARG A 290 18.84 8.16 23.64
CA ARG A 290 18.78 7.34 24.86
C ARG A 290 19.34 5.93 24.64
N GLY A 291 20.66 5.80 24.75
CA GLY A 291 21.39 4.53 24.65
C GLY A 291 22.87 4.66 24.28
N THR A 292 23.33 5.82 23.82
CA THR A 292 24.73 6.04 23.37
C THR A 292 25.70 6.51 24.46
N ALA A 293 25.26 6.62 25.71
CA ALA A 293 26.07 7.10 26.82
C ALA A 293 27.24 6.15 27.11
N SER A 294 28.48 6.61 26.81
CA SER A 294 29.72 5.94 27.21
C SER A 294 29.74 5.72 28.72
N LYS A 295 30.17 4.54 29.18
CA LYS A 295 30.25 4.21 30.61
C LYS A 295 31.23 5.16 31.31
N PRO A 296 30.88 5.72 32.49
CA PRO A 296 31.86 6.45 33.29
C PRO A 296 32.98 5.50 33.75
N ARG A 297 34.23 5.90 33.52
CA ARG A 297 35.40 5.23 34.10
C ARG A 297 35.57 5.66 35.57
N TYR A 298 34.95 4.94 36.48
CA TYR A 298 35.51 4.79 37.82
C TYR A 298 36.59 3.70 37.73
N GLY A 299 37.82 3.88 38.21
CA GLY A 299 38.38 4.97 39.00
C GLY A 299 39.30 4.34 40.04
N ASN A 300 40.61 4.61 40.00
CA ASN A 300 41.58 3.86 40.80
C ASN A 300 41.28 3.98 42.31
N LYS A 301 41.29 2.84 43.00
CA LYS A 301 41.55 2.79 44.43
C LYS A 301 43.06 2.73 44.62
N GLY A 302 43.67 3.88 44.87
CA GLY A 302 45.06 4.02 45.28
C GLY A 302 45.17 5.19 46.24
N ASP A 303 45.77 4.91 47.40
CA ASP A 303 46.47 5.82 48.31
C ASP A 303 45.79 7.12 48.78
N ILE A 304 45.59 7.20 50.09
CA ILE A 304 46.30 8.15 50.98
C ILE A 304 46.24 7.57 52.41
N GLN A 305 47.19 7.99 53.25
CA GLN A 305 47.50 7.46 54.58
C GLN A 305 46.54 7.97 55.67
#